data_AF-A0A4Q5QII2-F1
#
_entry.id   AF-A0A4Q5QII2-F1
#
_cell.length_a   1.000
_cell.length_b   1.000
_cell.length_c   1.000
_cell.angle_alpha   90.00
_cell.angle_beta   90.00
_cell.angle_gamma   90.00
#
_symmetry.space_group_name_H-M   'P 1'
#
loop_
_entity.id
_entity.type
_entity.pdbx_description
1 polymer ?
#
loop_
_entity_poly.entity_id
_entity_poly.type
_entity_poly.pdbx_seq_one_letter_code
_entity_poly.pdbx_strand_id
1 'polypeptide(L)' 'VTDPHSPEQYRAIGAPVNMDAWYAAFDVKPGDKLYKAPADRIRMW' A
#
# COMPACT_ATOMS: atom_id res chain seq x y z
N VAL A 1 24.17 -4.86 5.48
CA VAL A 1 22.91 -5.26 4.82
C VAL A 1 23.24 -5.51 3.36
N THR A 2 23.10 -6.75 2.89
CA THR A 2 23.42 -7.18 1.52
C THR A 2 22.19 -7.74 0.79
N ASP A 3 21.07 -7.91 1.50
CA ASP A 3 19.82 -8.40 0.93
C ASP A 3 19.12 -7.28 0.14
N PRO A 4 18.88 -7.45 -1.18
CA PRO A 4 18.19 -6.46 -2.00
C PRO A 4 16.67 -6.45 -1.76
N HIS A 5 16.11 -7.42 -1.05
CA HIS A 5 14.69 -7.44 -0.76
C HIS A 5 14.34 -6.34 0.25
N SER A 6 13.18 -5.71 0.04
CA SER A 6 12.63 -4.79 1.04
C SER A 6 12.40 -5.53 2.37
N PRO A 7 12.59 -4.86 3.51
CA PRO A 7 12.21 -5.40 4.81
C PRO A 7 10.77 -5.91 4.85
N GLU A 8 10.51 -6.93 5.66
CA GLU A 8 9.23 -7.66 5.76
C GLU A 8 8.02 -6.75 5.93
N GLN A 9 8.12 -5.73 6.78
CA GLN A 9 7.06 -4.77 7.05
C GLN A 9 6.69 -3.94 5.82
N TYR A 10 7.59 -3.74 4.86
CA TYR A 10 7.26 -3.04 3.62
C TYR A 10 6.72 -3.98 2.55
N ARG A 11 7.15 -5.26 2.57
CA ARG A 11 6.66 -6.27 1.63
C ARG A 11 5.18 -6.59 1.84
N ALA A 12 4.73 -6.64 3.09
CA ALA A 12 3.35 -6.97 3.41
C ALA A 12 2.36 -5.85 3.03
N ILE A 13 2.75 -4.59 3.20
CA ILE A 13 1.82 -3.44 3.14
C ILE A 13 2.09 -2.53 1.93
N GLY A 14 3.32 -2.49 1.43
CA GLY A 14 3.77 -1.52 0.43
C GLY A 14 3.01 -1.60 -0.89
N ALA A 15 2.75 -2.82 -1.40
CA ALA A 15 1.96 -2.99 -2.61
C ALA A 15 0.44 -2.83 -2.37
N PRO A 16 -0.18 -3.50 -1.36
CA PRO A 16 -1.62 -3.42 -1.15
C PRO A 16 -2.19 -2.01 -1.02
N VAL A 17 -1.52 -1.09 -0.31
CA VAL A 17 -2.03 0.28 -0.11
C VAL A 17 -2.15 1.11 -1.39
N ASN A 18 -1.62 0.63 -2.53
CA ASN A 18 -1.82 1.28 -3.84
C ASN A 18 -2.94 0.63 -4.67
N MET A 19 -3.52 -0.48 -4.21
CA MET A 19 -4.53 -1.25 -4.94
C MET A 19 -5.93 -0.86 -4.48
N ASP A 20 -6.89 -0.72 -5.40
CA ASP A 20 -8.27 -0.38 -5.01
C ASP A 20 -8.94 -1.47 -4.14
N ALA A 21 -8.55 -2.73 -4.35
CA ALA A 21 -9.02 -3.86 -3.55
C ALA A 21 -8.70 -3.72 -2.05
N TRP A 22 -7.59 -3.06 -1.69
CA TRP A 22 -7.26 -2.78 -0.28
C TRP A 22 -8.31 -1.88 0.38
N TYR A 23 -8.71 -0.82 -0.33
CA TYR A 23 -9.71 0.12 0.19
C TYR A 23 -11.09 -0.52 0.26
N ALA A 24 -11.45 -1.35 -0.73
CA ALA A 24 -12.73 -2.06 -0.73
C ALA A 24 -12.80 -3.16 0.34
N ALA A 25 -11.73 -3.92 0.54
CA ALA A 25 -11.70 -5.05 1.47
C ALA A 25 -11.70 -4.61 2.94
N PHE A 26 -11.08 -3.48 3.25
CA PHE A 26 -10.86 -3.02 4.62
C PHE A 26 -11.60 -1.71 4.96
N ASP A 27 -12.46 -1.21 4.07
CA ASP A 27 -13.23 0.04 4.23
C ASP A 27 -12.35 1.25 4.65
N VAL A 28 -11.19 1.38 3.98
CA VAL A 28 -10.16 2.39 4.31
C VAL A 28 -10.58 3.78 3.83
N LYS A 29 -10.51 4.77 4.73
CA LYS A 29 -11.02 6.14 4.53
C LYS A 29 -9.94 7.20 4.74
N PRO A 30 -10.13 8.43 4.22
CA PRO A 30 -9.27 9.55 4.55
C PRO A 30 -9.13 9.71 6.07
N GLY A 31 -7.89 9.80 6.56
CA GLY A 31 -7.57 9.87 7.98
C GLY A 31 -7.03 8.55 8.56
N ASP A 32 -7.26 7.41 7.90
CA ASP A 32 -6.65 6.15 8.31
C ASP A 32 -5.15 6.12 8.03
N LYS A 33 -4.39 5.46 8.91
CA LYS A 33 -2.91 5.44 8.89
C LYS A 33 -2.32 5.02 7.54
N LEU A 34 -2.98 4.12 6.83
CA LEU A 34 -2.52 3.55 5.56
C LEU A 34 -3.35 4.01 4.36
N TYR A 35 -4.12 5.10 4.52
CA TYR A 35 -4.81 5.72 3.42
C TYR A 35 -3.83 6.50 2.53
N LYS A 36 -3.87 6.22 1.23
CA LYS A 36 -3.39 7.12 0.16
C LYS A 36 -4.56 7.65 -0.67
N ALA A 37 -4.50 8.92 -1.05
CA ALA A 37 -5.43 9.49 -2.02
C ALA A 37 -5.30 8.76 -3.37
N PRO A 38 -6.37 8.64 -4.18
CA PRO A 38 -6.31 7.93 -5.46
C PRO A 38 -5.18 8.39 -6.39
N ALA A 39 -4.87 9.69 -6.41
CA ALA A 39 -3.80 10.27 -7.23
C ALA A 39 -2.37 9.91 -6.75
N ASP A 40 -2.21 9.54 -5.48
CA ASP A 40 -0.91 9.19 -4.89
C ASP A 40 -0.62 7.68 -4.93
N ARG A 41 -1.58 6.89 -5.44
CA ARG A 41 -1.43 5.43 -5.57
C ARG A 41 -0.57 5.14 -6.79
N ILE A 42 0.52 4.43 -6.55
CA ILE A 42 1.39 3.94 -7.62
C ILE A 42 0.63 2.87 -8.41
N ARG A 43 0.43 3.12 -9.70
CA ARG A 43 -0.14 2.16 -10.64
C ARG A 43 0.96 1.65 -11.55
N MET A 44 1.09 0.34 -11.61
CA MET A 44 2.03 -0.35 -12.47
C MET A 44 1.24 -1.42 -13.22
N TRP A 45 1.52 -1.51 -14.53
CA TRP A 45 0.74 -2.29 -15.49
C TRP A 45 -0.74 -1.89 -15.53
#